data_AF-K2M3L3-F1
#
_entry.id   AF-K2M3L3-F1
#
_cell.length_a   1.000
_cell.length_b   1.000
_cell.length_c   1.000
_cell.angle_alpha   90.00
_cell.angle_beta   90.00
_cell.angle_gamma   90.00
#
_symmetry.space_group_name_H-M   'P 1'
#
loop_
_entity.id
_entity.type
_entity.pdbx_description
1 polymer ?
#
loop_
_entity_poly.entity_id
_entity_poly.type
_entity_poly.pdbx_seq_one_letter_code
_entity_poly.pdbx_strand_id
1 'polypeptide(L)'
;MLVGNYSGKAATGGAQKSGAVDCGLLLVKGNVSTGESGSEKRIQWNENQRLVGSFSADVHKSLTQLIGGGGSGVKTTGGTLVFPVEATKKENSTEGKEMEKTVSLILYSPDNKSWTLSKGMSDGGCSNPSVVEWGKDGKLIMMTACDDGRRRVYESGDKGDSWTEALGTLSRVWGNKQGESVKHVGSGFITATIDGVDNRSVMLVTLPVYVKKTEVVDAETVNPKSELHLWLTDNTHIVDIGSVSSDEDDAASSLLYKRSTIGDDNGENKEELIALYEKKADGETPSLDVVPVRLTAELEEVKKVLKTWKEVDERVSKLCLSSIAADGTSPQNACSIPMPTDGLVGFLSGNFSDDTWRDEYLG
;
A
#
# COMPACT_ATOMS: atom_id res chain seq x y z
N MET A 1 11.14 -2.92 14.29
CA MET A 1 11.21 -1.59 13.65
C MET A 1 12.56 -1.47 12.96
N LEU A 2 12.59 -0.94 11.73
CA LEU A 2 13.82 -0.67 10.98
C LEU A 2 13.97 0.84 10.82
N VAL A 3 15.09 1.41 11.24
CA VAL A 3 15.33 2.87 11.18
C VAL A 3 16.68 3.19 10.57
N GLY A 4 16.78 4.35 9.93
CA GLY A 4 18.08 4.92 9.53
C GLY A 4 18.82 5.45 10.76
N ASN A 5 20.11 5.20 10.84
CA ASN A 5 21.01 5.72 11.86
C ASN A 5 22.09 6.58 11.18
N TYR A 6 22.11 7.86 11.51
CA TYR A 6 22.97 8.87 10.90
C TYR A 6 23.80 9.53 11.99
N SER A 7 25.13 9.45 11.89
CA SER A 7 26.04 10.21 12.76
C SER A 7 26.76 11.30 11.95
N GLY A 8 26.57 12.56 12.36
CA GLY A 8 27.36 13.67 11.82
C GLY A 8 28.68 13.79 12.59
N LYS A 9 29.82 13.87 11.90
CA LYS A 9 31.01 14.47 12.52
C LYS A 9 30.77 15.97 12.63
N ALA A 10 30.95 16.54 13.82
CA ALA A 10 30.93 17.99 14.00
C ALA A 10 31.92 18.65 13.02
N ALA A 11 31.50 19.72 12.37
CA ALA A 11 32.30 20.43 11.37
C ALA A 11 33.55 21.06 12.02
N THR A 12 34.64 20.30 12.14
CA THR A 12 35.96 20.88 12.42
C THR A 12 36.51 21.42 11.11
N GLY A 13 36.74 22.74 11.06
CA GLY A 13 37.12 23.50 9.86
C GLY A 13 38.16 22.81 9.00
N GLY A 14 37.74 22.39 7.81
CA GLY A 14 38.55 21.65 6.85
C GLY A 14 37.66 20.76 5.99
N ALA A 15 36.90 21.38 5.07
CA ALA A 15 35.94 20.71 4.22
C ALA A 15 36.62 19.72 3.25
N GLN A 16 36.77 18.47 3.67
CA GLN A 16 36.78 17.34 2.75
C GLN A 16 35.33 16.90 2.54
N LYS A 17 34.89 16.87 1.27
CA LYS A 17 33.61 16.28 0.85
C LYS A 17 33.56 14.84 1.38
N SER A 18 32.77 14.61 2.43
CA SER A 18 32.66 13.31 3.07
C SER A 18 31.92 12.36 2.12
N GLY A 19 32.67 11.47 1.45
CA GLY A 19 32.08 10.21 0.97
C GLY A 19 31.49 9.46 2.16
N ALA A 20 30.31 8.87 1.96
CA ALA A 20 29.58 8.07 2.94
C ALA A 20 29.77 8.55 4.40
N VAL A 21 29.02 9.59 4.78
CA VAL A 21 28.63 9.80 6.18
C VAL A 21 28.18 8.43 6.73
N ASP A 22 28.46 8.13 8.01
CA ASP A 22 28.33 6.81 8.67
C ASP A 22 26.86 6.33 8.81
N CYS A 23 26.12 6.35 7.70
CA CYS A 23 24.72 5.99 7.55
C CYS A 23 24.60 4.47 7.61
N GLY A 24 23.72 3.96 8.47
CA GLY A 24 23.42 2.53 8.52
C GLY A 24 21.97 2.27 8.88
N LEU A 25 21.51 1.04 8.61
CA LEU A 25 20.21 0.59 9.09
C LEU A 25 20.35 0.00 10.50
N LEU A 26 19.44 0.39 11.39
CA LEU A 26 19.33 -0.13 12.74
C LEU A 26 18.00 -0.87 12.87
N LEU A 27 18.08 -2.15 13.20
CA LEU A 27 16.93 -2.93 13.60
C LEU A 27 16.74 -2.77 15.11
N VAL A 28 15.52 -2.48 15.53
CA VAL A 28 15.13 -2.41 16.94
C VAL A 28 13.93 -3.34 17.18
N LYS A 29 14.02 -4.15 18.23
CA LYS A 29 12.96 -5.09 18.62
C LYS A 29 12.32 -4.61 19.93
N GLY A 30 11.00 -4.58 19.92
CA GLY A 30 10.17 -4.20 21.07
C GLY A 30 9.37 -5.43 21.51
N ASN A 31 9.40 -5.75 22.80
CA ASN A 31 8.60 -6.82 23.36
C ASN A 31 7.36 -6.23 24.07
N VAL A 32 6.17 -6.69 23.69
CA VAL A 32 4.90 -6.17 24.20
C VAL A 32 4.41 -7.08 25.32
N SER A 33 4.22 -6.55 26.53
CA SER A 33 3.66 -7.34 27.62
C SER A 33 2.16 -7.54 27.44
N THR A 34 1.71 -8.79 27.46
CA THR A 34 0.30 -9.13 27.65
C THR A 34 0.03 -9.06 29.14
N GLY A 35 -0.41 -7.90 29.63
CA GLY A 35 -0.77 -7.75 31.03
C GLY A 35 -1.81 -8.80 31.45
N GLU A 36 -1.60 -9.48 32.58
CA GLU A 36 -2.68 -10.20 33.27
C GLU A 36 -3.77 -9.18 33.67
N SER A 37 -5.04 -9.61 33.71
CA SER A 37 -6.21 -8.75 34.00
C SER A 37 -5.93 -7.75 35.11
N GLY A 38 -5.82 -6.46 34.74
CA GLY A 38 -5.59 -5.34 35.65
C GLY A 38 -4.19 -4.71 35.61
N SER A 39 -3.23 -5.28 34.87
CA SER A 39 -1.89 -4.67 34.70
C SER A 39 -1.75 -3.86 33.40
N GLU A 40 -0.97 -2.78 33.45
CA GLU A 40 -0.68 -1.93 32.30
C GLU A 40 0.08 -2.70 31.21
N LYS A 41 -0.34 -2.57 29.96
CA LYS A 41 0.42 -3.06 28.80
C LYS A 41 1.65 -2.17 28.61
N ARG A 42 2.84 -2.77 28.52
CA ARG A 42 4.12 -2.08 28.38
C ARG A 42 4.86 -2.59 27.15
N ILE A 43 5.69 -1.73 26.57
CA ILE A 43 6.57 -2.07 25.46
C ILE A 43 8.01 -1.87 25.93
N GLN A 44 8.80 -2.93 25.88
CA GLN A 44 10.22 -2.88 26.24
C GLN A 44 11.09 -2.90 24.99
N TRP A 45 11.89 -1.87 24.80
CA TRP A 45 12.88 -1.75 23.72
C TRP A 45 14.28 -1.94 24.28
N ASN A 46 14.84 -3.15 24.17
CA ASN A 46 16.13 -3.49 24.76
C ASN A 46 17.08 -4.21 23.77
N GLU A 47 16.57 -4.64 22.61
CA GLU A 47 17.36 -5.30 21.58
C GLU A 47 17.50 -4.39 20.36
N ASN A 48 18.75 -4.15 19.95
CA ASN A 48 19.07 -3.47 18.70
C ASN A 48 20.20 -4.18 17.95
N GLN A 49 20.20 -4.06 16.64
CA GLN A 49 21.19 -4.67 15.76
C GLN A 49 21.48 -3.72 14.59
N ARG A 50 22.74 -3.28 14.46
CA ARG A 50 23.17 -2.55 13.26
C ARG A 50 23.28 -3.55 12.11
N LEU A 51 22.54 -3.30 11.04
CA LEU A 51 22.63 -4.08 9.81
C LEU A 51 23.79 -3.50 8.99
N VAL A 52 25.02 -3.94 9.30
CA VAL A 52 26.25 -3.46 8.64
C VAL A 52 26.54 -4.29 7.40
N GLY A 53 26.64 -3.64 6.24
CA GLY A 53 27.50 -4.06 5.14
C GLY A 53 27.32 -5.48 4.56
N SER A 54 26.19 -6.16 4.80
CA SER A 54 25.96 -7.53 4.34
C SER A 54 25.11 -7.63 3.07
N PHE A 55 25.03 -6.55 2.27
CA PHE A 55 24.26 -6.52 1.03
C PHE A 55 25.13 -6.78 -0.20
N SER A 56 26.12 -7.69 -0.09
CA SER A 56 27.03 -7.99 -1.20
C SER A 56 26.38 -8.94 -2.20
N ALA A 57 25.74 -8.36 -3.21
CA ALA A 57 25.65 -8.95 -4.54
C ALA A 57 26.36 -7.98 -5.50
N ASP A 58 26.96 -8.47 -6.58
CA ASP A 58 27.48 -7.61 -7.66
C ASP A 58 26.43 -6.60 -8.16
N VAL A 59 25.15 -6.98 -8.05
CA VAL A 59 23.95 -6.20 -8.40
C VAL A 59 23.82 -4.90 -7.59
N HIS A 60 24.36 -4.83 -6.37
CA HIS A 60 24.19 -3.68 -5.47
C HIS A 60 25.38 -2.71 -5.47
N LYS A 61 26.42 -2.98 -6.29
CA LYS A 61 27.63 -2.13 -6.37
C LYS A 61 27.34 -0.69 -6.78
N SER A 62 26.21 -0.44 -7.45
CA SER A 62 25.77 0.89 -7.87
C SER A 62 24.91 1.61 -6.83
N LEU A 63 24.57 1.00 -5.69
CA LEU A 63 23.77 1.62 -4.64
C LEU A 63 24.68 2.44 -3.70
N THR A 64 24.36 3.71 -3.51
CA THR A 64 25.15 4.67 -2.72
C THR A 64 24.55 4.97 -1.35
N GLN A 65 23.24 4.77 -1.19
CA GLN A 65 22.51 4.96 0.06
C GLN A 65 21.38 3.93 0.16
N LEU A 66 21.04 3.52 1.38
CA LEU A 66 19.92 2.64 1.70
C LEU A 66 19.19 3.14 2.95
N ILE A 67 17.88 3.33 2.86
CA ILE A 67 17.02 3.83 3.94
C ILE A 67 15.75 2.98 4.06
N GLY A 68 15.05 3.05 5.19
CA GLY A 68 13.72 2.44 5.29
C GLY A 68 12.70 3.23 4.46
N GLY A 69 11.76 2.55 3.82
CA GLY A 69 10.71 3.18 3.00
C GLY A 69 9.57 3.85 3.80
N GLY A 70 9.64 3.77 5.14
CA GLY A 70 8.56 4.20 6.03
C GLY A 70 7.43 3.19 6.12
N GLY A 71 6.37 3.56 6.85
CA GLY A 71 5.17 2.73 6.98
C GLY A 71 5.37 1.38 7.68
N SER A 72 4.53 0.43 7.33
CA SER A 72 4.47 -0.91 7.93
C SER A 72 5.21 -1.95 7.08
N GLY A 73 5.97 -2.83 7.72
CA GLY A 73 6.43 -4.08 7.11
C GLY A 73 5.37 -5.18 7.21
N VAL A 74 5.59 -6.29 6.49
CA VAL A 74 4.68 -7.45 6.50
C VAL A 74 5.39 -8.69 7.05
N LYS A 75 4.66 -9.49 7.82
CA LYS A 75 5.01 -10.87 8.11
C LYS A 75 4.20 -11.76 7.19
N THR A 76 4.86 -12.45 6.27
CA THR A 76 4.18 -13.33 5.31
C THR A 76 3.60 -14.55 6.00
N THR A 77 2.67 -15.23 5.32
CA THR A 77 2.07 -16.50 5.75
C THR A 77 3.15 -17.57 5.98
N GLY A 78 4.23 -17.54 5.20
CA GLY A 78 5.43 -18.36 5.39
C GLY A 78 6.34 -17.95 6.54
N GLY A 79 5.98 -16.93 7.33
CA GLY A 79 6.71 -16.47 8.50
C GLY A 79 7.90 -15.53 8.23
N THR A 80 8.14 -15.17 6.97
CA THR A 80 9.21 -14.23 6.59
C THR A 80 8.82 -12.80 6.95
N LEU A 81 9.71 -12.06 7.61
CA LEU A 81 9.56 -10.63 7.82
C LEU A 81 10.07 -9.87 6.59
N VAL A 82 9.34 -8.86 6.15
CA VAL A 82 9.67 -8.03 5.00
C VAL A 82 9.49 -6.56 5.35
N PHE A 83 10.52 -5.76 5.11
CA PHE A 83 10.48 -4.31 5.22
C PHE A 83 10.67 -3.66 3.84
N PRO A 84 9.85 -2.68 3.47
CA PRO A 84 10.12 -1.86 2.30
C PRO A 84 11.31 -0.94 2.58
N VAL A 85 12.20 -0.79 1.60
CA VAL A 85 13.41 0.05 1.69
C VAL A 85 13.64 0.80 0.39
N GLU A 86 14.35 1.91 0.47
CA GLU A 86 14.71 2.74 -0.68
C GLU A 86 16.21 2.84 -0.79
N ALA A 87 16.72 2.87 -2.02
CA ALA A 87 18.12 3.08 -2.29
C ALA A 87 18.34 4.16 -3.36
N THR A 88 19.45 4.87 -3.23
CA THR A 88 19.96 5.73 -4.30
C THR A 88 20.86 4.91 -5.20
N LYS A 89 20.53 4.83 -6.49
CA LYS A 89 21.25 4.05 -7.48
C LYS A 89 21.93 4.96 -8.48
N LYS A 90 23.22 4.73 -8.72
CA LYS A 90 23.95 5.35 -9.84
C LYS A 90 23.53 4.74 -11.16
N GLU A 91 23.22 5.59 -12.12
CA GLU A 91 22.91 5.24 -13.50
C GLU A 91 24.02 5.80 -14.41
N ASN A 92 24.56 4.94 -15.28
CA ASN A 92 25.55 5.36 -16.27
C ASN A 92 24.83 6.13 -17.38
N SER A 93 25.01 7.45 -17.46
CA SER A 93 24.48 8.23 -18.58
C SER A 93 25.44 8.20 -19.78
N THR A 94 24.86 8.25 -20.98
CA THR A 94 25.58 8.39 -22.26
C THR A 94 26.27 9.75 -22.42
N GLU A 95 25.98 10.73 -21.56
CA GLU A 95 26.51 12.10 -21.63
C GLU A 95 27.58 12.43 -20.57
N GLY A 96 28.10 11.41 -19.85
CA GLY A 96 29.23 11.57 -18.93
C GLY A 96 28.91 12.24 -17.60
N LYS A 97 27.64 12.46 -17.27
CA LYS A 97 27.18 12.86 -15.93
C LYS A 97 26.55 11.66 -15.22
N GLU A 98 27.15 11.20 -14.12
CA GLU A 98 26.48 10.21 -13.26
C GLU A 98 25.12 10.78 -12.82
N MET A 99 24.03 10.08 -13.15
CA MET A 99 22.69 10.41 -12.64
C MET A 99 22.38 9.46 -11.49
N GLU A 100 21.83 10.00 -10.41
CA GLU A 100 21.35 9.20 -9.29
C GLU A 100 19.83 9.16 -9.33
N LYS A 101 19.26 7.96 -9.24
CA LYS A 101 17.82 7.75 -9.14
C LYS A 101 17.46 6.96 -7.90
N THR A 102 16.34 7.31 -7.30
CA THR A 102 15.77 6.52 -6.21
C THR A 102 15.13 5.26 -6.80
N VAL A 103 15.36 4.13 -6.14
CA VAL A 103 14.73 2.85 -6.44
C VAL A 103 14.20 2.25 -5.14
N SER A 104 13.09 1.54 -5.25
CA SER A 104 12.46 0.84 -4.15
C SER A 104 12.79 -0.65 -4.18
N LEU A 105 13.09 -1.21 -3.01
CA LEU A 105 13.44 -2.61 -2.79
C LEU A 105 12.77 -3.14 -1.52
N ILE A 106 13.07 -4.38 -1.16
CA ILE A 106 12.71 -4.94 0.14
C ILE A 106 13.92 -5.51 0.87
N LEU A 107 13.87 -5.43 2.19
CA LEU A 107 14.76 -6.11 3.11
C LEU A 107 13.96 -7.20 3.83
N TYR A 108 14.36 -8.46 3.70
CA TYR A 108 13.60 -9.58 4.25
C TYR A 108 14.43 -10.52 5.12
N SER A 109 13.77 -11.22 6.03
CA SER A 109 14.37 -12.20 6.95
C SER A 109 13.45 -13.41 7.13
N PRO A 110 13.80 -14.58 6.56
CA PRO A 110 13.04 -15.80 6.77
C PRO A 110 13.18 -16.39 8.19
N ASP A 111 14.27 -16.08 8.89
CA ASP A 111 14.67 -16.71 10.17
C ASP A 111 14.71 -15.73 11.35
N ASN A 112 14.37 -14.45 11.12
CA ASN A 112 14.44 -13.33 12.08
C ASN A 112 15.84 -13.07 12.65
N LYS A 113 16.89 -13.58 11.99
CA LYS A 113 18.30 -13.49 12.41
C LYS A 113 19.17 -12.91 11.32
N SER A 114 19.03 -13.41 10.10
CA SER A 114 19.74 -12.96 8.91
C SER A 114 18.82 -12.11 8.03
N TRP A 115 19.36 -10.99 7.52
CA TRP A 115 18.61 -10.06 6.68
C TRP A 115 19.23 -10.01 5.30
N THR A 116 18.38 -10.11 4.28
CA THR A 116 18.77 -10.08 2.87
C THR A 116 18.10 -8.92 2.17
N LEU A 117 18.89 -8.14 1.43
CA LEU A 117 18.38 -7.12 0.51
C LEU A 117 18.03 -7.80 -0.81
N SER A 118 16.84 -7.52 -1.34
CA SER A 118 16.36 -8.09 -2.59
C SER A 118 17.22 -7.66 -3.79
N LYS A 119 17.37 -8.54 -4.79
CA LYS A 119 18.15 -8.24 -6.01
C LYS A 119 17.38 -7.34 -6.97
N GLY A 120 16.10 -7.63 -7.14
CA GLY A 120 15.17 -6.85 -7.94
C GLY A 120 14.80 -5.56 -7.23
N MET A 121 14.47 -4.56 -8.03
CA MET A 121 14.10 -3.21 -7.60
C MET A 121 13.03 -2.65 -8.54
N SER A 122 12.37 -1.57 -8.12
CA SER A 122 11.49 -0.79 -8.99
C SER A 122 12.26 -0.11 -10.13
N ASP A 123 11.51 0.52 -11.05
CA ASP A 123 12.11 1.49 -11.96
C ASP A 123 12.77 2.64 -11.20
N GLY A 124 13.73 3.30 -11.85
CA GLY A 124 14.36 4.50 -11.32
C GLY A 124 13.38 5.66 -11.26
N GLY A 125 13.44 6.42 -10.17
CA GLY A 125 12.51 7.51 -9.87
C GLY A 125 11.32 7.07 -9.02
N CYS A 126 11.34 5.86 -8.45
CA CYS A 126 10.24 5.32 -7.64
C CYS A 126 10.67 5.14 -6.17
N SER A 127 9.90 5.74 -5.26
CA SER A 127 10.17 5.87 -3.83
C SER A 127 8.91 5.65 -2.99
N ASN A 128 9.04 5.81 -1.67
CA ASN A 128 7.98 5.61 -0.66
C ASN A 128 7.27 4.25 -0.79
N PRO A 129 8.02 3.13 -0.86
CA PRO A 129 7.43 1.82 -1.07
C PRO A 129 6.57 1.38 0.10
N SER A 130 5.41 0.80 -0.22
CA SER A 130 4.56 0.08 0.71
C SER A 130 4.37 -1.35 0.21
N VAL A 131 4.42 -2.34 1.10
CA VAL A 131 4.44 -3.76 0.71
C VAL A 131 3.41 -4.58 1.48
N VAL A 132 2.72 -5.47 0.76
CA VAL A 132 1.75 -6.43 1.33
C VAL A 132 1.97 -7.81 0.70
N GLU A 133 1.46 -8.85 1.37
CA GLU A 133 1.34 -10.20 0.79
C GLU A 133 -0.07 -10.38 0.21
N TRP A 134 -0.16 -10.85 -1.03
CA TRP A 134 -1.40 -11.04 -1.79
C TRP A 134 -1.50 -12.41 -2.46
N GLY A 135 -2.73 -12.91 -2.52
CA GLY A 135 -3.08 -14.14 -3.22
C GLY A 135 -2.64 -15.41 -2.50
N LYS A 136 -3.14 -16.56 -2.98
CA LYS A 136 -2.84 -17.89 -2.40
C LYS A 136 -1.38 -18.29 -2.57
N ASP A 137 -0.71 -17.76 -3.59
CA ASP A 137 0.69 -18.02 -3.89
C ASP A 137 1.65 -17.19 -3.02
N GLY A 138 1.13 -16.31 -2.16
CA GLY A 138 1.94 -15.49 -1.25
C GLY A 138 2.83 -14.49 -1.98
N LYS A 139 2.35 -13.91 -3.09
CA LYS A 139 3.08 -12.90 -3.85
C LYS A 139 3.22 -11.63 -3.02
N LEU A 140 4.35 -10.96 -3.14
CA LEU A 140 4.51 -9.61 -2.62
C LEU A 140 3.99 -8.60 -3.64
N ILE A 141 3.22 -7.64 -3.16
CA ILE A 141 2.78 -6.48 -3.93
C ILE A 141 3.45 -5.25 -3.34
N MET A 142 4.21 -4.52 -4.15
CA MET A 142 4.90 -3.30 -3.76
C MET A 142 4.33 -2.11 -4.53
N MET A 143 3.77 -1.14 -3.82
CA MET A 143 3.31 0.13 -4.38
C MET A 143 4.36 1.22 -4.13
N THR A 144 4.70 1.97 -5.17
CA THR A 144 5.69 3.06 -5.11
C THR A 144 5.12 4.35 -5.69
N ALA A 145 5.53 5.50 -5.17
CA ALA A 145 5.31 6.80 -5.81
C ALA A 145 6.48 7.13 -6.76
N CYS A 146 6.18 7.45 -8.02
CA CYS A 146 7.18 7.63 -9.05
C CYS A 146 7.16 9.04 -9.67
N ASP A 147 8.32 9.48 -10.17
CA ASP A 147 8.56 10.82 -10.74
C ASP A 147 7.57 11.19 -11.87
N ASP A 148 7.01 10.21 -12.57
CA ASP A 148 5.98 10.42 -13.60
C ASP A 148 4.59 10.76 -13.02
N GLY A 149 4.51 10.98 -11.70
CA GLY A 149 3.30 11.32 -10.96
C GLY A 149 2.38 10.13 -10.70
N ARG A 150 2.75 8.91 -11.13
CA ARG A 150 1.92 7.71 -10.98
C ARG A 150 2.39 6.84 -9.83
N ARG A 151 1.44 6.12 -9.23
CA ARG A 151 1.74 4.97 -8.40
C ARG A 151 2.03 3.79 -9.32
N ARG A 152 3.26 3.28 -9.28
CA ARG A 152 3.59 2.01 -9.93
C ARG A 152 3.47 0.89 -8.90
N VAL A 153 2.86 -0.20 -9.33
CA VAL A 153 2.65 -1.37 -8.48
C VAL A 153 3.37 -2.54 -9.12
N TYR A 154 4.12 -3.28 -8.32
CA TYR A 154 4.93 -4.40 -8.76
C TYR A 154 4.55 -5.67 -8.01
N GLU A 155 4.53 -6.80 -8.70
CA GLU A 155 4.36 -8.12 -8.11
C GLU A 155 5.69 -8.88 -8.08
N SER A 156 5.91 -9.66 -7.02
CA SER A 156 7.02 -10.61 -6.93
C SER A 156 6.58 -11.91 -6.25
N GLY A 157 6.77 -13.03 -6.95
CA GLY A 157 6.59 -14.38 -6.39
C GLY A 157 7.85 -14.97 -5.76
N ASP A 158 8.99 -14.29 -5.92
CA ASP A 158 10.33 -14.77 -5.55
C ASP A 158 11.00 -13.91 -4.48
N LYS A 159 10.19 -13.19 -3.67
CA LYS A 159 10.64 -12.33 -2.56
C LYS A 159 11.62 -11.25 -3.02
N GLY A 160 11.28 -10.61 -4.13
CA GLY A 160 12.00 -9.47 -4.70
C GLY A 160 13.26 -9.84 -5.48
N ASP A 161 13.49 -11.11 -5.81
CA ASP A 161 14.54 -11.48 -6.76
C ASP A 161 14.24 -10.88 -8.14
N SER A 162 12.97 -10.87 -8.54
CA SER A 162 12.44 -10.14 -9.69
C SER A 162 11.12 -9.43 -9.34
N TRP A 163 10.88 -8.31 -10.02
CA TRP A 163 9.64 -7.54 -9.92
C TRP A 163 9.02 -7.38 -11.31
N THR A 164 7.72 -7.62 -11.42
CA THR A 164 6.95 -7.39 -12.64
C THR A 164 5.95 -6.28 -12.37
N GLU A 165 5.93 -5.23 -13.19
CA GLU A 165 4.94 -4.17 -13.05
C GLU A 165 3.52 -4.74 -13.31
N ALA A 166 2.61 -4.51 -12.37
CA ALA A 166 1.24 -5.02 -12.36
C ALA A 166 0.32 -4.22 -13.32
N LEU A 167 0.70 -4.15 -14.60
CA LEU A 167 0.02 -3.35 -15.62
C LEU A 167 -1.42 -3.80 -15.93
N GLY A 168 -1.75 -5.07 -15.63
CA GLY A 168 -3.08 -5.62 -15.85
C GLY A 168 -4.04 -5.40 -14.68
N THR A 169 -3.59 -4.83 -13.56
CA THR A 169 -4.38 -4.69 -12.34
C THR A 169 -4.22 -3.30 -11.72
N LEU A 170 -3.18 -3.08 -10.92
CA LEU A 170 -3.09 -1.94 -9.99
C LEU A 170 -2.09 -0.87 -10.43
N SER A 171 -1.12 -1.20 -11.29
CA SER A 171 -0.10 -0.22 -11.65
C SER A 171 -0.71 0.89 -12.48
N ARG A 172 -0.32 2.13 -12.19
CA ARG A 172 -0.74 3.34 -12.90
C ARG A 172 -2.23 3.69 -12.79
N VAL A 173 -2.98 2.99 -11.94
CA VAL A 173 -4.38 3.33 -11.60
C VAL A 173 -4.43 4.66 -10.87
N TRP A 174 -3.62 4.81 -9.82
CA TRP A 174 -3.54 6.04 -9.04
C TRP A 174 -2.40 6.92 -9.55
N GLY A 175 -2.68 8.20 -9.79
CA GLY A 175 -1.66 9.15 -10.20
C GLY A 175 -2.18 10.57 -10.27
N ASN A 176 -1.26 11.54 -10.27
CA ASN A 176 -1.57 12.96 -10.43
C ASN A 176 -1.20 13.43 -11.84
N LYS A 177 -2.09 14.24 -12.44
CA LYS A 177 -1.85 14.89 -13.74
C LYS A 177 -0.80 16.01 -13.68
N GLN A 178 -0.40 16.47 -12.49
CA GLN A 178 0.53 17.58 -12.30
C GLN A 178 2.03 17.18 -12.38
N GLY A 179 2.34 15.90 -12.64
CA GLY A 179 3.71 15.43 -12.89
C GLY A 179 4.67 15.59 -11.69
N GLU A 180 5.95 15.79 -11.98
CA GLU A 180 7.10 15.90 -11.04
C GLU A 180 6.96 16.95 -9.91
N SER A 181 5.93 17.82 -9.97
CA SER A 181 5.71 18.90 -9.00
C SER A 181 5.10 18.44 -7.66
N VAL A 182 4.74 17.17 -7.56
CA VAL A 182 3.95 16.62 -6.46
C VAL A 182 4.83 15.80 -5.52
N LYS A 183 4.75 16.08 -4.22
CA LYS A 183 5.56 15.38 -3.22
C LYS A 183 5.20 13.89 -3.17
N HIS A 184 6.20 13.02 -3.26
CA HIS A 184 6.00 11.59 -3.00
C HIS A 184 5.66 11.35 -1.52
N VAL A 185 4.57 10.64 -1.26
CA VAL A 185 4.12 10.29 0.10
C VAL A 185 3.87 8.79 0.24
N GLY A 186 4.18 8.26 1.41
CA GLY A 186 3.91 6.86 1.77
C GLY A 186 2.42 6.59 1.86
N SER A 187 1.99 5.42 1.40
CA SER A 187 0.59 4.97 1.46
C SER A 187 0.37 4.05 2.65
N GLY A 188 -0.75 4.19 3.36
CA GLY A 188 -1.23 3.09 4.19
C GLY A 188 -1.73 2.00 3.25
N PHE A 189 -1.05 0.85 3.24
CA PHE A 189 -1.38 -0.27 2.36
C PHE A 189 -1.39 -1.57 3.15
N ILE A 190 -2.55 -2.23 3.21
CA ILE A 190 -2.72 -3.48 3.96
C ILE A 190 -3.55 -4.48 3.16
N THR A 191 -3.38 -5.76 3.50
CA THR A 191 -4.32 -6.82 3.12
C THR A 191 -5.15 -7.25 4.31
N ALA A 192 -6.43 -7.51 4.09
CA ALA A 192 -7.38 -7.88 5.12
C ALA A 192 -8.45 -8.85 4.59
N THR A 193 -9.02 -9.63 5.49
CA THR A 193 -10.31 -10.32 5.27
C THR A 193 -11.31 -9.70 6.23
N ILE A 194 -12.32 -9.03 5.68
CA ILE A 194 -13.35 -8.32 6.44
C ILE A 194 -14.36 -9.34 6.96
N ASP A 195 -14.63 -9.35 8.27
CA ASP A 195 -15.50 -10.36 8.88
C ASP A 195 -16.97 -10.14 8.46
N GLY A 196 -17.72 -11.24 8.34
CA GLY A 196 -19.18 -11.19 8.22
C GLY A 196 -19.75 -10.77 6.86
N VAL A 197 -18.95 -10.61 5.80
CA VAL A 197 -19.47 -10.22 4.47
C VAL A 197 -19.14 -11.26 3.39
N ASP A 198 -17.88 -11.25 2.97
CA ASP A 198 -17.32 -12.15 1.98
C ASP A 198 -15.94 -12.55 2.49
N ASN A 199 -15.68 -13.85 2.56
CA ASN A 199 -14.40 -14.39 3.03
C ASN A 199 -13.25 -14.08 2.04
N ARG A 200 -13.51 -13.32 0.97
CA ARG A 200 -12.48 -12.81 0.06
C ARG A 200 -11.48 -11.94 0.81
N SER A 201 -10.20 -12.11 0.47
CA SER A 201 -9.16 -11.17 0.85
C SER A 201 -9.26 -9.93 -0.01
N VAL A 202 -8.97 -8.78 0.58
CA VAL A 202 -8.93 -7.48 -0.10
C VAL A 202 -7.70 -6.69 0.29
N MET A 203 -7.39 -5.71 -0.53
CA MET A 203 -6.40 -4.67 -0.31
C MET A 203 -7.11 -3.37 0.04
N LEU A 204 -6.67 -2.72 1.11
CA LEU A 204 -7.07 -1.37 1.48
C LEU A 204 -5.88 -0.44 1.32
N VAL A 205 -6.10 0.68 0.64
CA VAL A 205 -5.05 1.67 0.33
C VAL A 205 -5.51 3.06 0.73
N THR A 206 -4.65 3.83 1.39
CA THR A 206 -4.87 5.27 1.61
C THR A 206 -3.92 6.07 0.73
N LEU A 207 -4.50 6.96 -0.09
CA LEU A 207 -3.77 7.75 -1.09
C LEU A 207 -4.34 9.17 -1.19
N PRO A 208 -3.49 10.20 -1.37
CA PRO A 208 -3.95 11.54 -1.63
C PRO A 208 -4.63 11.64 -3.01
N VAL A 209 -5.79 12.28 -3.04
CA VAL A 209 -6.55 12.66 -4.22
C VAL A 209 -6.51 14.16 -4.35
N TYR A 210 -6.00 14.64 -5.48
CA TYR A 210 -5.74 16.07 -5.70
C TYR A 210 -6.97 16.73 -6.32
N VAL A 211 -7.57 17.66 -5.58
CA VAL A 211 -8.68 18.46 -6.06
C VAL A 211 -8.16 19.68 -6.82
N LYS A 212 -8.64 19.90 -8.04
CA LYS A 212 -8.32 21.10 -8.80
C LYS A 212 -8.94 22.32 -8.11
N LYS A 213 -8.13 23.34 -7.80
CA LYS A 213 -8.67 24.67 -7.50
C LYS A 213 -9.40 25.21 -8.74
N THR A 214 -10.64 25.66 -8.54
CA THR A 214 -11.47 26.29 -9.56
C THR A 214 -11.17 27.78 -9.78
N GLU A 215 -10.15 28.35 -9.14
CA GLU A 215 -9.84 29.78 -9.31
C GLU A 215 -8.37 30.01 -9.62
N VAL A 216 -8.17 30.87 -10.62
CA VAL A 216 -6.90 31.40 -11.10
C VAL A 216 -6.24 32.15 -9.94
N VAL A 217 -5.25 31.53 -9.31
CA VAL A 217 -4.33 32.21 -8.41
C VAL A 217 -2.92 31.76 -8.78
N ASP A 218 -2.03 32.74 -8.92
CA ASP A 218 -0.73 32.67 -9.57
C ASP A 218 0.02 31.32 -9.44
N ALA A 219 0.36 30.77 -10.60
CA ALA A 219 0.78 29.39 -10.83
C ALA A 219 2.22 29.04 -10.37
N GLU A 220 2.79 29.73 -9.38
CA GLU A 220 4.20 29.50 -8.99
C GLU A 220 4.45 29.14 -7.51
N THR A 221 3.45 29.13 -6.62
CA THR A 221 3.76 28.92 -5.18
C THR A 221 2.77 28.12 -4.34
N VAL A 222 1.64 27.62 -4.88
CA VAL A 222 0.66 26.91 -4.06
C VAL A 222 0.54 25.45 -4.47
N ASN A 223 1.04 24.55 -3.62
CA ASN A 223 0.81 23.11 -3.76
C ASN A 223 -0.70 22.84 -3.90
N PRO A 224 -1.10 21.92 -4.79
CA PRO A 224 -2.49 21.50 -4.90
C PRO A 224 -2.98 20.99 -3.54
N LYS A 225 -4.23 21.31 -3.24
CA LYS A 225 -4.92 20.76 -2.06
C LYS A 225 -5.24 19.30 -2.36
N SER A 226 -4.90 18.40 -1.44
CA SER A 226 -5.19 16.98 -1.57
C SER A 226 -6.00 16.48 -0.39
N GLU A 227 -6.95 15.60 -0.64
CA GLU A 227 -7.65 14.87 0.41
C GLU A 227 -7.14 13.44 0.44
N LEU A 228 -6.87 12.89 1.62
CA LEU A 228 -6.50 11.48 1.75
C LEU A 228 -7.76 10.64 1.59
N HIS A 229 -7.80 9.74 0.61
CA HIS A 229 -8.92 8.85 0.35
C HIS A 229 -8.58 7.40 0.72
N LEU A 230 -9.59 6.63 1.11
CA LEU A 230 -9.53 5.18 1.25
C LEU A 230 -10.01 4.50 -0.03
N TRP A 231 -9.22 3.57 -0.54
CA TRP A 231 -9.50 2.75 -1.70
C TRP A 231 -9.62 1.28 -1.30
N LEU A 232 -10.57 0.58 -1.91
CA LEU A 232 -10.79 -0.85 -1.75
C LEU A 232 -10.53 -1.56 -3.08
N THR A 233 -9.80 -2.68 -3.04
CA THR A 233 -9.63 -3.54 -4.22
C THR A 233 -9.47 -5.01 -3.87
N ASP A 234 -10.01 -5.90 -4.70
CA ASP A 234 -9.76 -7.34 -4.68
C ASP A 234 -8.77 -7.77 -5.80
N ASN A 235 -7.92 -6.84 -6.26
CA ASN A 235 -7.02 -6.98 -7.41
C ASN A 235 -7.75 -7.09 -8.78
N THR A 236 -9.07 -6.92 -8.80
CA THR A 236 -9.89 -6.86 -10.03
C THR A 236 -10.72 -5.58 -10.02
N HIS A 237 -11.58 -5.41 -9.01
CA HIS A 237 -12.41 -4.24 -8.80
C HIS A 237 -11.64 -3.21 -7.98
N ILE A 238 -11.88 -1.92 -8.22
CA ILE A 238 -11.26 -0.82 -7.48
C ILE A 238 -12.35 0.21 -7.22
N VAL A 239 -12.58 0.54 -5.95
CA VAL A 239 -13.60 1.51 -5.53
C VAL A 239 -12.98 2.54 -4.61
N ASP A 240 -13.25 3.81 -4.86
CA ASP A 240 -13.00 4.91 -3.93
C ASP A 240 -14.09 4.90 -2.85
N ILE A 241 -13.70 4.57 -1.62
CA ILE A 241 -14.61 4.58 -0.47
C ILE A 241 -14.89 6.02 -0.01
N GLY A 242 -13.94 6.93 -0.27
CA GLY A 242 -14.06 8.35 0.04
C GLY A 242 -12.95 8.88 0.94
N SER A 243 -13.08 10.17 1.25
CA SER A 243 -12.12 10.95 2.03
C SER A 243 -12.08 10.49 3.49
N VAL A 244 -10.86 10.38 4.03
CA VAL A 244 -10.57 10.00 5.43
C VAL A 244 -9.88 11.11 6.23
N SER A 245 -9.49 12.19 5.56
CA SER A 245 -8.87 13.38 6.17
C SER A 245 -9.84 14.54 6.21
N SER A 246 -9.80 15.32 7.29
CA SER A 246 -10.56 16.57 7.42
C SER A 246 -9.91 17.77 6.73
N ASP A 247 -8.64 17.65 6.34
CA ASP A 247 -7.81 18.76 5.91
C ASP A 247 -7.13 18.48 4.57
N GLU A 248 -6.81 19.56 3.87
CA GLU A 248 -6.25 19.52 2.55
C GLU A 248 -4.72 19.58 2.62
N ASP A 249 -4.02 18.45 2.54
CA ASP A 249 -2.56 18.41 2.40
C ASP A 249 -2.03 17.00 2.08
N ASP A 250 -0.93 16.93 1.33
CA ASP A 250 -0.27 15.68 0.97
C ASP A 250 0.32 14.99 2.20
N ALA A 251 -0.33 13.91 2.63
CA ALA A 251 -0.01 13.21 3.87
C ALA A 251 0.56 11.81 3.63
N ALA A 252 1.66 11.48 4.32
CA ALA A 252 2.02 10.08 4.52
C ALA A 252 1.01 9.44 5.48
N SER A 253 0.67 8.17 5.23
CA SER A 253 -0.36 7.47 5.98
C SER A 253 0.01 6.02 6.31
N SER A 254 -0.68 5.46 7.31
CA SER A 254 -0.63 4.05 7.70
C SER A 254 -2.04 3.56 8.02
N LEU A 255 -2.32 2.30 7.70
CA LEU A 255 -3.60 1.65 7.96
C LEU A 255 -3.42 0.50 8.95
N LEU A 256 -4.42 0.36 9.83
CA LEU A 256 -4.55 -0.76 10.74
C LEU A 256 -5.99 -1.27 10.72
N TYR A 257 -6.17 -2.49 10.24
CA TYR A 257 -7.40 -3.25 10.47
C TYR A 257 -7.15 -4.21 11.63
N LYS A 258 -7.97 -4.14 12.67
CA LYS A 258 -7.92 -5.05 13.81
C LYS A 258 -9.26 -5.73 14.02
N ARG A 259 -9.18 -7.01 14.39
CA ARG A 259 -10.31 -7.83 14.82
C ARG A 259 -10.05 -8.27 16.25
N SER A 260 -10.97 -7.93 17.16
CA SER A 260 -10.98 -8.46 18.52
C SER A 260 -11.75 -9.77 18.55
N THR A 261 -11.09 -10.84 18.97
CA THR A 261 -11.71 -12.13 19.30
C THR A 261 -12.20 -12.19 20.75
N ILE A 262 -11.92 -11.15 21.55
CA ILE A 262 -12.47 -11.00 22.90
C ILE A 262 -13.86 -10.42 22.72
N GLY A 263 -14.86 -11.31 22.68
CA GLY A 263 -16.26 -10.92 22.71
C GLY A 263 -16.56 -10.18 24.00
N ASP A 264 -17.29 -9.07 23.88
CA ASP A 264 -18.15 -8.62 24.97
C ASP A 264 -19.19 -9.73 25.24
N ASP A 265 -19.92 -9.65 26.36
CA ASP A 265 -20.96 -10.62 26.80
C ASP A 265 -22.04 -10.98 25.73
N ASN A 266 -22.05 -10.30 24.58
CA ASN A 266 -22.93 -10.52 23.44
C ASN A 266 -22.33 -11.36 22.28
N GLY A 267 -21.05 -11.77 22.34
CA GLY A 267 -20.46 -12.69 21.36
C GLY A 267 -20.13 -12.11 19.97
N GLU A 268 -20.18 -10.79 19.79
CA GLU A 268 -19.80 -10.13 18.52
C GLU A 268 -18.29 -9.82 18.46
N ASN A 269 -17.66 -10.12 17.33
CA ASN A 269 -16.29 -9.70 17.06
C ASN A 269 -16.27 -8.17 16.86
N LYS A 270 -15.47 -7.44 17.65
CA LYS A 270 -15.26 -6.01 17.40
C LYS A 270 -14.21 -5.82 16.31
N GLU A 271 -14.61 -5.25 15.20
CA GLU A 271 -13.72 -4.83 14.12
C GLU A 271 -13.49 -3.33 14.18
N GLU A 272 -12.26 -2.89 13.94
CA GLU A 272 -11.95 -1.47 13.78
C GLU A 272 -10.94 -1.30 12.65
N LEU A 273 -11.22 -0.33 11.77
CA LEU A 273 -10.28 0.20 10.80
C LEU A 273 -9.80 1.57 11.32
N ILE A 274 -8.48 1.76 11.35
CA ILE A 274 -7.85 2.98 11.85
C ILE A 274 -6.85 3.46 10.81
N ALA A 275 -6.92 4.73 10.46
CA ALA A 275 -5.88 5.42 9.72
C ALA A 275 -5.04 6.28 10.67
N LEU A 276 -3.74 6.32 10.43
CA LEU A 276 -2.81 7.26 11.06
C LEU A 276 -2.17 8.06 9.93
N TYR A 277 -2.31 9.38 9.93
CA TYR A 277 -1.78 10.21 8.85
C TYR A 277 -1.15 11.51 9.36
N GLU A 278 -0.23 12.04 8.56
CA GLU A 278 0.41 13.33 8.80
C GLU A 278 -0.54 14.49 8.46
N LYS A 279 -0.60 15.50 9.30
CA LYS A 279 -1.32 16.76 9.04
C LYS A 279 -0.38 17.93 9.31
N LYS A 280 -0.51 19.04 8.59
CA LYS A 280 0.15 20.28 9.01
C LYS A 280 -0.50 20.82 10.29
N ALA A 281 0.31 21.15 11.27
CA ALA A 281 -0.16 21.79 12.49
C ALA A 281 -0.58 23.24 12.21
N ASP A 282 -1.59 23.71 12.93
CA ASP A 282 -2.02 25.11 12.89
C ASP A 282 -0.99 25.99 13.60
N GLY A 283 -0.26 26.83 12.86
CA GLY A 283 0.74 27.75 13.43
C GLY A 283 1.63 28.46 12.40
N GLU A 284 2.36 29.49 12.84
CA GLU A 284 3.29 30.25 11.97
C GLU A 284 4.54 29.44 11.58
N THR A 285 4.87 28.39 12.33
CA THR A 285 5.97 27.47 12.02
C THR A 285 5.43 26.20 11.36
N PRO A 286 5.98 25.76 10.22
CA PRO A 286 5.56 24.51 9.59
C PRO A 286 5.98 23.32 10.47
N SER A 287 5.06 22.82 11.29
CA SER A 287 5.20 21.56 12.03
C SER A 287 4.21 20.52 11.49
N LEU A 288 4.60 19.26 11.57
CA LEU A 288 3.74 18.12 11.25
C LEU A 288 3.16 17.55 12.54
N ASP A 289 1.85 17.33 12.54
CA ASP A 289 1.13 16.55 13.53
C ASP A 289 0.76 15.18 12.94
N VAL A 290 0.44 14.20 13.79
CA VAL A 290 0.03 12.86 13.36
C VAL A 290 -1.31 12.52 13.99
N VAL A 291 -2.33 12.35 13.15
CA VAL A 291 -3.73 12.19 13.59
C VAL A 291 -4.17 10.75 13.42
N PRO A 292 -4.59 10.06 14.50
CA PRO A 292 -5.30 8.79 14.39
C PRO A 292 -6.80 9.01 14.19
N VAL A 293 -7.38 8.38 13.17
CA VAL A 293 -8.82 8.45 12.88
C VAL A 293 -9.40 7.04 12.82
N ARG A 294 -10.53 6.84 13.49
CA ARG A 294 -11.33 5.61 13.39
C ARG A 294 -12.24 5.70 12.18
N LEU A 295 -12.06 4.79 11.25
CA LEU A 295 -12.77 4.75 9.98
C LEU A 295 -14.02 3.86 10.08
N THR A 296 -14.90 4.17 11.02
CA THR A 296 -16.09 3.35 11.31
C THR A 296 -17.11 3.43 10.17
N ALA A 297 -17.36 4.61 9.62
CA ALA A 297 -18.32 4.78 8.53
C ALA A 297 -17.79 4.15 7.23
N GLU A 298 -16.51 4.33 6.96
CA GLU A 298 -15.81 3.82 5.78
C GLU A 298 -15.68 2.29 5.84
N LEU A 299 -15.46 1.71 7.03
CA LEU A 299 -15.49 0.26 7.19
C LEU A 299 -16.88 -0.33 6.89
N GLU A 300 -17.95 0.33 7.33
CA GLU A 300 -19.31 -0.08 6.98
C GLU A 300 -19.60 0.08 5.48
N GLU A 301 -19.03 1.09 4.82
CA GLU A 301 -19.13 1.23 3.38
C GLU A 301 -18.36 0.14 2.63
N VAL A 302 -17.13 -0.18 3.07
CA VAL A 302 -16.36 -1.33 2.58
C VAL A 302 -17.20 -2.62 2.67
N LYS A 303 -17.88 -2.86 3.79
CA LYS A 303 -18.76 -4.02 3.95
C LYS A 303 -19.92 -4.02 2.95
N LYS A 304 -20.53 -2.88 2.66
CA LYS A 304 -21.59 -2.78 1.64
C LYS A 304 -21.05 -3.08 0.25
N VAL A 305 -19.91 -2.49 -0.14
CA VAL A 305 -19.28 -2.73 -1.45
C VAL A 305 -18.96 -4.21 -1.64
N LEU A 306 -18.35 -4.85 -0.63
CA LEU A 306 -18.04 -6.29 -0.69
C LEU A 306 -19.29 -7.17 -0.81
N LYS A 307 -20.38 -6.80 -0.13
CA LYS A 307 -21.67 -7.48 -0.27
C LYS A 307 -22.21 -7.33 -1.69
N THR A 308 -22.14 -6.14 -2.25
CA THR A 308 -22.55 -5.87 -3.64
C THR A 308 -21.73 -6.70 -4.63
N TRP A 309 -20.41 -6.72 -4.54
CA TRP A 309 -19.57 -7.52 -5.43
C TRP A 309 -19.96 -8.99 -5.42
N LYS A 310 -20.16 -9.56 -4.22
CA LYS A 310 -20.61 -10.95 -4.07
C LYS A 310 -21.98 -11.20 -4.71
N GLU A 311 -22.95 -10.32 -4.50
CA GLU A 311 -24.28 -10.44 -5.10
C GLU A 311 -24.25 -10.34 -6.64
N VAL A 312 -23.37 -9.49 -7.18
CA VAL A 312 -23.15 -9.37 -8.62
C VAL A 312 -22.49 -10.63 -9.17
N ASP A 313 -21.44 -11.15 -8.54
CA ASP A 313 -20.78 -12.40 -8.92
C ASP A 313 -21.78 -13.57 -8.95
N GLU A 314 -22.62 -13.69 -7.91
CA GLU A 314 -23.65 -14.73 -7.82
C GLU A 314 -24.74 -14.59 -8.89
N ARG A 315 -25.07 -13.37 -9.31
CA ARG A 315 -26.04 -13.12 -10.39
C ARG A 315 -25.43 -13.41 -11.76
N VAL A 316 -24.23 -12.88 -12.02
CA VAL A 316 -23.53 -13.04 -13.30
C VAL A 316 -23.27 -14.51 -13.58
N SER A 317 -22.74 -15.26 -12.60
CA SER A 317 -22.47 -16.69 -12.74
C SER A 317 -23.69 -17.53 -13.13
N LYS A 318 -24.92 -17.06 -12.82
CA LYS A 318 -26.19 -17.74 -13.12
C LYS A 318 -26.83 -17.31 -14.44
N LEU A 319 -26.35 -16.26 -15.12
CA LEU A 319 -26.98 -15.72 -16.35
C LEU A 319 -27.13 -16.76 -17.47
N CYS A 320 -26.19 -17.70 -17.53
CA CYS A 320 -26.14 -18.72 -18.57
C CYS A 320 -26.75 -20.06 -18.12
N LEU A 321 -27.14 -20.22 -16.85
CA LEU A 321 -27.72 -21.48 -16.37
C LEU A 321 -29.21 -21.56 -16.76
N SER A 322 -29.49 -22.00 -17.99
CA SER A 322 -30.84 -22.37 -18.40
C SER A 322 -31.33 -23.50 -17.51
N SER A 323 -32.47 -23.33 -16.83
CA SER A 323 -33.07 -24.42 -16.05
C SER A 323 -33.49 -25.54 -16.99
N ILE A 324 -32.74 -26.64 -16.96
CA ILE A 324 -32.96 -27.87 -17.76
C ILE A 324 -34.33 -28.53 -17.44
N ALA A 325 -35.06 -28.03 -16.44
CA ALA A 325 -36.18 -28.72 -15.82
C ALA A 325 -37.58 -28.49 -16.43
N ALA A 326 -37.76 -27.66 -17.48
CA ALA A 326 -39.11 -27.25 -17.88
C ALA A 326 -39.68 -27.89 -19.16
N ASP A 327 -38.90 -28.22 -20.19
CA ASP A 327 -39.47 -28.78 -21.42
C ASP A 327 -38.47 -29.73 -22.09
N GLY A 328 -38.84 -31.01 -22.20
CA GLY A 328 -38.05 -32.13 -22.73
C GLY A 328 -37.65 -32.02 -24.21
N THR A 329 -37.02 -30.92 -24.59
CA THR A 329 -36.53 -30.60 -25.93
C THR A 329 -35.00 -30.54 -25.93
N SER A 330 -34.41 -31.05 -27.01
CA SER A 330 -33.00 -31.40 -27.22
C SER A 330 -31.95 -30.36 -26.74
N PRO A 331 -30.84 -30.78 -26.10
CA PRO A 331 -29.88 -29.92 -25.39
C PRO A 331 -28.79 -29.31 -26.29
N GLN A 332 -29.09 -28.89 -27.52
CA GLN A 332 -28.04 -28.35 -28.41
C GLN A 332 -27.60 -26.92 -28.04
N ASN A 333 -28.42 -26.16 -27.32
CA ASN A 333 -28.16 -24.75 -26.97
C ASN A 333 -28.28 -24.47 -25.45
N ALA A 334 -28.32 -25.50 -24.60
CA ALA A 334 -28.39 -25.31 -23.15
C ALA A 334 -27.01 -24.91 -22.63
N CYS A 335 -26.90 -23.72 -22.04
CA CYS A 335 -25.67 -23.30 -21.43
C CYS A 335 -25.51 -23.96 -20.06
N SER A 336 -24.53 -24.84 -19.96
CA SER A 336 -24.31 -25.75 -18.83
C SER A 336 -23.12 -25.34 -17.96
N ILE A 337 -22.42 -24.26 -18.33
CA ILE A 337 -21.24 -23.75 -17.65
C ILE A 337 -21.61 -22.40 -17.02
N PRO A 338 -21.38 -22.20 -15.71
CA PRO A 338 -21.55 -20.88 -15.09
C PRO A 338 -20.71 -19.83 -15.83
N MET A 339 -21.23 -18.60 -15.93
CA MET A 339 -20.42 -17.52 -16.50
C MET A 339 -19.19 -17.28 -15.60
N PRO A 340 -17.99 -17.14 -16.18
CA PRO A 340 -16.80 -16.81 -15.40
C PRO A 340 -16.92 -15.38 -14.87
N THR A 341 -16.71 -15.22 -13.57
CA THR A 341 -16.63 -13.91 -12.88
C THR A 341 -15.17 -13.53 -12.57
N ASP A 342 -14.25 -14.49 -12.65
CA ASP A 342 -12.82 -14.25 -12.45
C ASP A 342 -12.29 -13.28 -13.52
N GLY A 343 -11.77 -12.14 -13.07
CA GLY A 343 -11.26 -11.08 -13.96
C GLY A 343 -12.33 -10.22 -14.62
N LEU A 344 -13.61 -10.38 -14.25
CA LEU A 344 -14.66 -9.44 -14.63
C LEU A 344 -14.47 -8.15 -13.82
N VAL A 345 -14.25 -7.02 -14.49
CA VAL A 345 -13.93 -5.73 -13.83
C VAL A 345 -15.15 -4.83 -13.66
N GLY A 346 -16.16 -4.99 -14.52
CA GLY A 346 -17.37 -4.18 -14.50
C GLY A 346 -18.50 -4.86 -15.26
N PHE A 347 -19.74 -4.55 -14.88
CA PHE A 347 -20.95 -5.13 -15.45
C PHE A 347 -22.07 -4.10 -15.53
N LEU A 348 -22.42 -3.72 -16.76
CA LEU A 348 -23.51 -2.79 -17.04
C LEU A 348 -24.80 -3.58 -17.32
N SER A 349 -25.80 -3.45 -16.44
CA SER A 349 -27.07 -4.18 -16.56
C SER A 349 -28.31 -3.32 -16.25
N GLY A 350 -29.08 -3.61 -15.21
CA GLY A 350 -30.39 -2.99 -14.99
C GLY A 350 -30.33 -1.63 -14.28
N ASN A 351 -29.16 -1.21 -13.80
CA ASN A 351 -29.02 -0.05 -12.93
C ASN A 351 -28.75 1.24 -13.70
N PHE A 352 -29.82 2.02 -13.94
CA PHE A 352 -29.76 3.31 -14.63
C PHE A 352 -30.17 4.44 -13.70
N SER A 353 -29.45 5.56 -13.75
CA SER A 353 -29.81 6.79 -13.05
C SER A 353 -29.65 7.95 -14.01
N ASP A 354 -30.76 8.62 -14.30
CA ASP A 354 -30.81 9.74 -15.25
C ASP A 354 -30.26 9.34 -16.63
N ASP A 355 -29.10 9.89 -16.99
CA ASP A 355 -28.37 9.64 -18.23
C ASP A 355 -27.15 8.71 -18.05
N THR A 356 -26.96 8.16 -16.86
CA THR A 356 -25.78 7.37 -16.48
C THR A 356 -26.14 5.90 -16.26
N TRP A 357 -25.46 5.02 -16.97
CA TRP A 357 -25.47 3.58 -16.69
C TRP A 357 -24.48 3.28 -15.57
N ARG A 358 -24.97 2.81 -14.43
CA ARG A 358 -24.11 2.53 -13.27
C ARG A 358 -23.50 1.14 -13.39
N ASP A 359 -22.20 1.05 -13.13
CA ASP A 359 -21.54 -0.23 -12.96
C ASP A 359 -22.12 -0.94 -11.73
N GLU A 360 -22.52 -2.20 -11.92
CA GLU A 360 -23.05 -3.04 -10.86
C GLU A 360 -21.96 -3.38 -9.83
N TYR A 361 -20.67 -3.33 -10.19
CA TYR A 361 -19.53 -3.47 -9.27
C TYR A 361 -19.08 -2.15 -8.62
N LEU A 362 -19.77 -1.03 -8.89
CA LEU A 362 -19.49 0.29 -8.30
C LEU A 362 -18.14 0.91 -8.70
N GLY A 363 -17.51 0.40 -9.78
CA GLY A 363 -16.24 0.92 -10.31
C GLY A 363 -16.35 2.14 -11.21
#